data_AF-A0A183PFW3-F1
#
_entry.id   AF-A0A183PFW3-F1
#
_cell.length_a   1.000
_cell.length_b   1.000
_cell.length_c   1.000
_cell.angle_alpha   90.00
_cell.angle_beta   90.00
_cell.angle_gamma   90.00
#
_symmetry.space_group_name_H-M   'P 1'
#
loop_
_entity.id
_entity.type
_entity.pdbx_description
1 polymer ?
#
loop_
_entity_poly.entity_id
_entity_poly.type
_entity_poly.pdbx_seq_one_letter_code
_entity_poly.pdbx_strand_id
1 'polypeptide(L)'
;MKDDSHFKIDGLVFLHIFNSALEQVPNSVRLWKLAVELEDEDDARLMLSLAVECCPTSVELWLALARLETYEQARVVLNKARESIPTDRQIWFAATRLEEAQGNQNMVQKIVDRGVASLQANMVEINRDQWIKDAEECEKAKSVLTAQAIIKAIIGYGLEEQDKKHTWLSDAENCATSGAIECARAIYAVALAHFPTKKSIWLRAAYFERNHGTR
;
A
#
# COMPACT_ATOMS: atom_id res chain seq x y z
N MET A 1 8.20 -38.50 -13.84
CA MET A 1 8.39 -38.53 -12.38
C MET A 1 9.88 -38.33 -12.10
N LYS A 2 10.35 -37.08 -12.13
CA LYS A 2 11.62 -36.73 -11.52
C LYS A 2 11.32 -36.45 -10.06
N ASP A 3 12.07 -37.10 -9.20
CA ASP A 3 12.00 -37.17 -7.74
C ASP A 3 11.59 -35.88 -7.03
N ASP A 4 10.36 -35.84 -6.50
CA ASP A 4 9.95 -34.86 -5.47
C ASP A 4 10.72 -35.05 -4.15
N SER A 5 11.31 -36.24 -3.94
CA SER A 5 12.06 -36.58 -2.73
C SER A 5 13.42 -35.88 -2.66
N HIS A 6 14.12 -35.74 -3.79
CA HIS A 6 15.40 -35.03 -3.88
C HIS A 6 15.24 -33.53 -3.63
N PHE A 7 14.18 -32.93 -4.16
CA PHE A 7 13.89 -31.50 -3.98
C PHE A 7 13.58 -31.16 -2.51
N LYS A 8 12.87 -32.05 -1.80
CA LYS A 8 12.62 -31.93 -0.35
C LYS A 8 13.89 -32.06 0.49
N ILE A 9 14.80 -32.97 0.13
CA ILE A 9 16.07 -33.14 0.85
C ILE A 9 16.97 -31.92 0.69
N ASP A 10 17.06 -31.36 -0.52
CA ASP A 10 17.81 -30.13 -0.77
C ASP A 10 17.22 -28.96 0.03
N GLY A 11 15.88 -28.80 0.03
CA GLY A 11 15.18 -27.77 0.82
C GLY A 11 15.48 -27.81 2.32
N LEU A 12 15.48 -29.00 2.92
CA LEU A 12 15.81 -29.18 4.34
C LEU A 12 17.27 -28.84 4.68
N VAL A 13 18.20 -29.17 3.79
CA VAL A 13 19.62 -28.80 3.96
C VAL A 13 19.80 -27.29 3.83
N PHE A 14 19.15 -26.65 2.85
CA PHE A 14 19.17 -25.19 2.71
C PHE A 14 18.61 -24.50 3.94
N LEU A 15 17.46 -24.97 4.45
CA LEU A 15 16.83 -24.41 5.63
C LEU A 15 17.72 -24.52 6.88
N HIS A 16 18.38 -25.66 7.08
CA HIS A 16 19.33 -25.82 8.19
C HIS A 16 20.51 -24.82 8.10
N ILE A 17 21.03 -24.59 6.89
CA ILE A 17 22.07 -23.59 6.65
C ILE A 17 21.54 -22.18 6.94
N PHE A 18 20.31 -21.85 6.51
CA PHE A 18 19.69 -20.55 6.78
C PHE A 18 19.44 -20.33 8.26
N ASN A 19 18.92 -21.31 9.00
CA ASN A 19 18.76 -21.23 10.46
C ASN A 19 20.09 -21.01 11.16
N SER A 20 21.13 -21.77 10.78
CA SER A 20 22.49 -21.55 11.30
C SER A 20 23.03 -20.16 10.95
N ALA A 21 22.73 -19.64 9.75
CA ALA A 21 23.14 -18.31 9.34
C ALA A 21 22.37 -17.20 10.09
N LEU A 22 21.09 -17.40 10.40
CA LEU A 22 20.24 -16.49 11.15
C LEU A 22 20.63 -16.45 12.64
N GLU A 23 21.11 -17.55 13.21
CA GLU A 23 21.71 -17.56 14.55
C GLU A 23 22.96 -16.65 14.62
N GLN A 24 23.74 -16.58 13.55
CA GLN A 24 24.96 -15.77 13.49
C GLN A 24 24.70 -14.32 13.03
N VAL A 25 23.73 -14.13 12.13
CA VAL A 25 23.43 -12.84 11.48
C VAL A 25 21.91 -12.59 11.47
N PRO A 26 21.28 -12.39 12.64
CA PRO A 26 19.83 -12.27 12.77
C PRO A 26 19.25 -10.97 12.18
N ASN A 27 20.08 -9.97 11.96
CA ASN A 27 19.72 -8.64 11.48
C ASN A 27 19.75 -8.51 9.95
N SER A 28 19.89 -9.61 9.21
CA SER A 28 19.91 -9.63 7.75
C SER A 28 18.52 -9.90 7.16
N VAL A 29 17.86 -8.84 6.69
CA VAL A 29 16.56 -8.95 5.98
C VAL A 29 16.63 -9.92 4.81
N ARG A 30 17.75 -9.93 4.06
CA ARG A 30 17.90 -10.82 2.90
C ARG A 30 17.90 -12.29 3.29
N LEU A 31 18.52 -12.66 4.41
CA LEU A 31 18.53 -14.04 4.88
C LEU A 31 17.14 -14.48 5.31
N TRP A 32 16.43 -13.62 6.06
CA TRP A 32 15.04 -13.89 6.44
C TRP A 32 14.13 -14.11 5.23
N LYS A 33 14.23 -13.27 4.20
CA LYS A 33 13.42 -13.43 2.99
C LYS A 33 13.67 -14.76 2.28
N LEU A 34 14.94 -15.15 2.11
CA LEU A 34 15.27 -16.42 1.47
C LEU A 34 14.85 -17.63 2.31
N ALA A 35 14.93 -17.55 3.64
CA ALA A 35 14.44 -18.61 4.51
C ALA A 35 12.91 -18.76 4.41
N VAL A 36 12.18 -17.64 4.48
CA VAL A 36 10.70 -17.59 4.38
C VAL A 36 10.18 -18.14 3.05
N GLU A 37 10.91 -17.93 1.94
CA GLU A 37 10.54 -18.47 0.63
C GLU A 37 10.62 -20.01 0.52
N LEU A 38 11.27 -20.68 1.47
CA LEU A 38 11.44 -22.14 1.47
C LEU A 38 10.40 -22.89 2.31
N GLU A 39 9.63 -22.19 3.15
CA GLU A 39 8.65 -22.79 4.06
C GLU A 39 7.23 -22.72 3.52
N ASP A 40 6.34 -23.53 4.10
CA ASP A 40 4.89 -23.37 3.94
C ASP A 40 4.34 -22.18 4.75
N GLU A 41 3.08 -21.84 4.54
CA GLU A 41 2.47 -20.62 5.09
C GLU A 41 2.51 -20.56 6.63
N ASP A 42 2.37 -21.69 7.32
CA ASP A 42 2.35 -21.72 8.78
C ASP A 42 3.75 -21.48 9.36
N ASP A 43 4.75 -22.17 8.83
CA ASP A 43 6.15 -22.01 9.25
C ASP A 43 6.72 -20.65 8.80
N ALA A 44 6.36 -20.18 7.61
CA ALA A 44 6.69 -18.83 7.12
C ALA A 44 6.18 -17.74 8.07
N ARG A 45 4.97 -17.88 8.62
CA ARG A 45 4.39 -16.93 9.59
C ARG A 45 5.16 -16.92 10.91
N LEU A 46 5.56 -18.09 11.43
CA LEU A 46 6.38 -18.19 12.63
C LEU A 46 7.75 -17.55 12.42
N MET A 47 8.40 -17.84 11.30
CA MET A 47 9.70 -17.23 10.97
C MET A 47 9.59 -15.73 10.75
N LEU A 48 8.55 -15.24 10.07
CA LEU A 48 8.34 -13.80 9.88
C LEU A 48 8.09 -13.07 11.21
N SER A 49 7.43 -13.73 12.17
CA SER A 49 7.24 -13.18 13.52
C SER A 49 8.59 -12.95 14.23
N LEU A 50 9.53 -13.89 14.11
CA LEU A 50 10.90 -13.72 14.62
C LEU A 50 11.68 -12.67 13.79
N ALA A 51 11.50 -12.69 12.47
CA ALA A 51 12.19 -11.79 11.56
C ALA A 51 11.90 -10.31 11.86
N VAL A 52 10.64 -9.97 12.17
CA VAL A 52 10.26 -8.58 12.51
C VAL A 52 10.78 -8.15 13.89
N GLU A 53 11.03 -9.09 14.81
CA GLU A 53 11.69 -8.80 16.09
C GLU A 53 13.20 -8.53 15.90
N CYS A 54 13.85 -9.30 15.02
CA CYS A 54 15.27 -9.12 14.72
C CYS A 54 15.54 -7.94 13.77
N CYS A 55 14.60 -7.64 12.87
CA CYS A 55 14.70 -6.60 11.84
C CYS A 55 13.50 -5.63 11.89
N PRO A 56 13.29 -4.90 13.00
CA PRO A 56 12.09 -4.10 13.23
C PRO A 56 11.93 -2.91 12.27
N THR A 57 13.01 -2.51 11.60
CA THR A 57 13.04 -1.43 10.62
C THR A 57 12.71 -1.87 9.19
N SER A 58 12.46 -3.17 8.98
CA SER A 58 12.14 -3.71 7.65
C SER A 58 10.64 -3.71 7.38
N VAL A 59 10.19 -2.73 6.59
CA VAL A 59 8.78 -2.62 6.16
C VAL A 59 8.33 -3.88 5.42
N GLU A 60 9.18 -4.43 4.54
CA GLU A 60 8.84 -5.61 3.75
C GLU A 60 8.49 -6.83 4.61
N LEU A 61 9.23 -7.06 5.69
CA LEU A 61 8.97 -8.17 6.61
C LEU A 61 7.67 -7.98 7.38
N TRP A 62 7.40 -6.76 7.86
CA TRP A 62 6.12 -6.43 8.50
C TRP A 62 4.93 -6.63 7.57
N LEU A 63 5.05 -6.17 6.32
CA LEU A 63 3.98 -6.32 5.32
C LEU A 63 3.78 -7.78 4.89
N ALA A 64 4.86 -8.56 4.82
CA ALA A 64 4.76 -10.00 4.54
C ALA A 64 4.06 -10.73 5.69
N LEU A 65 4.45 -10.45 6.95
CA LEU A 65 3.82 -11.05 8.13
C LEU A 65 2.32 -10.74 8.17
N ALA A 66 1.95 -9.47 8.00
CA ALA A 66 0.54 -9.06 8.01
C ALA A 66 -0.32 -9.72 6.91
N ARG A 67 0.27 -10.17 5.80
CA ARG A 67 -0.45 -10.87 4.72
C ARG A 67 -0.74 -12.34 5.04
N LEU A 68 0.08 -12.98 5.87
CA LEU A 68 -0.10 -14.38 6.28
C LEU A 68 -0.98 -14.52 7.54
N GLU A 69 -1.25 -13.41 8.23
CA GLU A 69 -2.03 -13.40 9.45
C GLU A 69 -3.54 -13.32 9.21
N THR A 70 -4.32 -13.74 10.22
CA THR A 70 -5.77 -13.45 10.22
C THR A 70 -6.01 -11.95 10.31
N TYR A 71 -7.21 -11.49 9.96
CA TYR A 71 -7.56 -10.08 10.02
C TYR A 71 -7.23 -9.43 11.38
N GLU A 72 -7.59 -10.07 12.48
CA GLU A 72 -7.36 -9.57 13.83
C GLU A 72 -5.87 -9.44 14.15
N GLN A 73 -5.07 -10.45 13.77
CA GLN A 73 -3.63 -10.45 14.00
C GLN A 73 -2.90 -9.49 13.06
N ALA A 74 -3.31 -9.40 11.81
CA ALA A 74 -2.77 -8.45 10.84
C ALA A 74 -2.91 -7.01 11.33
N ARG A 75 -4.02 -6.66 12.01
CA ARG A 75 -4.17 -5.35 12.66
C ARG A 75 -3.14 -5.15 13.78
N VAL A 76 -2.93 -6.15 14.63
CA VAL A 76 -1.92 -6.09 15.70
C VAL A 76 -0.52 -5.89 15.11
N VAL A 77 -0.17 -6.68 14.10
CA VAL A 77 1.12 -6.61 13.38
C VAL A 77 1.32 -5.23 12.76
N LEU A 78 0.34 -4.71 12.02
CA LEU A 78 0.44 -3.38 11.39
C LEU A 78 0.45 -2.23 12.43
N ASN A 79 -0.15 -2.41 13.60
CA ASN A 79 -0.02 -1.44 14.70
C ASN A 79 1.42 -1.40 15.22
N LYS A 80 2.02 -2.57 15.51
CA LYS A 80 3.43 -2.68 15.92
C LYS A 80 4.40 -2.16 14.86
N ALA A 81 4.12 -2.42 13.58
CA ALA A 81 4.91 -1.92 12.47
C ALA A 81 4.92 -0.39 12.42
N ARG A 82 3.78 0.28 12.69
CA ARG A 82 3.70 1.76 12.75
C ARG A 82 4.45 2.36 13.93
N GLU A 83 4.50 1.66 15.06
CA GLU A 83 5.31 2.07 16.21
C GLU A 83 6.81 1.92 15.92
N SER A 84 7.18 0.85 15.20
CA SER A 84 8.58 0.56 14.84
C SER A 84 9.09 1.45 13.71
N ILE A 85 8.23 1.78 12.75
CA ILE A 85 8.57 2.53 11.53
C ILE A 85 7.51 3.60 11.26
N PRO A 86 7.48 4.68 12.07
CA PRO A 86 6.43 5.71 11.96
C PRO A 86 6.55 6.58 10.71
N THR A 87 7.67 6.48 9.99
CA THR A 87 7.99 7.28 8.80
C THR A 87 7.61 6.62 7.48
N ASP A 88 7.14 5.36 7.48
CA ASP A 88 6.80 4.65 6.25
C ASP A 88 5.29 4.62 5.97
N ARG A 89 4.92 5.13 4.79
CA ARG A 89 3.52 5.24 4.34
C ARG A 89 2.92 3.91 3.88
N GLN A 90 3.73 2.95 3.44
CA GLN A 90 3.24 1.67 2.93
C GLN A 90 2.54 0.85 4.02
N ILE A 91 2.93 1.04 5.28
CA ILE A 91 2.26 0.41 6.43
C ILE A 91 0.83 0.95 6.59
N TRP A 92 0.63 2.24 6.37
CA TRP A 92 -0.70 2.87 6.40
C TRP A 92 -1.56 2.41 5.23
N PHE A 93 -1.00 2.28 4.03
CA PHE A 93 -1.72 1.75 2.87
C PHE A 93 -2.09 0.28 3.08
N ALA A 94 -1.20 -0.55 3.62
CA ALA A 94 -1.51 -1.94 3.95
C ALA A 94 -2.65 -2.05 4.97
N ALA A 95 -2.64 -1.23 6.03
CA ALA A 95 -3.73 -1.18 7.00
C ALA A 95 -5.05 -0.72 6.38
N THR A 96 -4.99 0.24 5.46
CA THR A 96 -6.17 0.72 4.73
C THR A 96 -6.76 -0.37 3.84
N ARG A 97 -5.91 -1.08 3.08
CA ARG A 97 -6.30 -2.20 2.21
C ARG A 97 -6.88 -3.37 3.00
N LEU A 98 -6.34 -3.65 4.19
CA LEU A 98 -6.85 -4.67 5.09
C LEU A 98 -8.31 -4.39 5.50
N GLU A 99 -8.59 -3.14 5.88
CA GLU A 99 -9.95 -2.73 6.27
C GLU A 99 -10.90 -2.67 5.08
N GLU A 100 -10.43 -2.26 3.90
CA GLU A 100 -11.21 -2.34 2.66
C GLU A 100 -11.61 -3.79 2.34
N ALA A 101 -10.67 -4.73 2.43
CA ALA A 101 -10.91 -6.15 2.15
C ALA A 101 -11.94 -6.78 3.10
N GLN A 102 -12.05 -6.27 4.33
CA GLN A 102 -13.08 -6.68 5.30
C GLN A 102 -14.41 -5.92 5.17
N GLY A 103 -14.54 -5.01 4.21
CA GLY A 103 -15.74 -4.21 4.01
C GLY A 103 -15.90 -3.04 4.97
N ASN A 104 -14.86 -2.69 5.75
CA ASN A 104 -14.88 -1.57 6.70
C ASN A 104 -14.63 -0.22 6.02
N GLN A 105 -15.47 0.13 5.04
CA GLN A 105 -15.29 1.30 4.17
C GLN A 105 -15.16 2.62 4.93
N ASN A 106 -15.88 2.77 6.05
CA ASN A 106 -15.84 3.96 6.89
C ASN A 106 -14.48 4.19 7.58
N MET A 107 -13.65 3.15 7.69
CA MET A 107 -12.32 3.22 8.29
C MET A 107 -11.25 3.60 7.27
N VAL A 108 -11.44 3.27 5.99
CA VAL A 108 -10.48 3.49 4.90
C VAL A 108 -9.98 4.94 4.88
N GLN A 109 -10.91 5.90 4.75
CA GLN A 109 -10.54 7.33 4.72
C GLN A 109 -9.87 7.76 6.04
N LYS A 110 -10.41 7.33 7.18
CA LYS A 110 -9.89 7.70 8.51
C LYS A 110 -8.44 7.23 8.72
N ILE A 111 -8.08 6.06 8.20
CA ILE A 111 -6.73 5.51 8.33
C ILE A 111 -5.76 6.28 7.45
N VAL A 112 -6.13 6.60 6.23
CA VAL A 112 -5.31 7.44 5.33
C VAL A 112 -5.06 8.81 5.94
N ASP A 113 -6.10 9.48 6.43
CA ASP A 113 -5.99 10.82 7.04
C ASP A 113 -5.06 10.80 8.27
N ARG A 114 -5.19 9.77 9.12
CA ARG A 114 -4.27 9.55 10.26
C ARG A 114 -2.85 9.26 9.80
N GLY A 115 -2.69 8.53 8.71
CA GLY A 115 -1.39 8.22 8.12
C GLY A 115 -0.67 9.48 7.65
N VAL A 116 -1.36 10.34 6.89
CA VAL A 116 -0.82 11.64 6.47
C VAL A 116 -0.41 12.48 7.68
N ALA A 117 -1.31 12.63 8.68
CA ALA A 117 -1.02 13.40 9.88
C ALA A 117 0.18 12.85 10.68
N SER A 118 0.27 11.52 10.82
CA SER A 118 1.39 10.85 11.50
C SER A 118 2.70 11.09 10.76
N LEU A 119 2.72 10.94 9.43
CA LEU A 119 3.93 11.15 8.62
C LEU A 119 4.42 12.60 8.71
N GLN A 120 3.50 13.57 8.68
CA GLN A 120 3.84 14.97 8.89
C GLN A 120 4.39 15.26 10.29
N ALA A 121 3.79 14.66 11.32
CA ALA A 121 4.29 14.79 12.69
C ALA A 121 5.71 14.21 12.85
N ASN A 122 6.06 13.20 12.04
CA ASN A 122 7.40 12.64 11.95
C ASN A 122 8.29 13.36 10.91
N MET A 123 7.88 14.54 10.44
CA MET A 123 8.63 15.39 9.51
C MET A 123 8.93 14.73 8.15
N VAL A 124 8.12 13.76 7.74
CA VAL A 124 8.24 13.15 6.41
C VAL A 124 7.66 14.12 5.37
N GLU A 125 8.46 14.44 4.36
CA GLU A 125 8.00 15.24 3.23
C GLU A 125 6.99 14.44 2.40
N ILE A 126 5.82 15.04 2.21
CA ILE A 126 4.73 14.42 1.48
C ILE A 126 4.87 14.73 -0.01
N ASN A 127 5.43 13.78 -0.76
CA ASN A 127 5.53 13.87 -2.21
C ASN A 127 4.23 13.40 -2.88
N ARG A 128 3.47 14.36 -3.40
CA ARG A 128 2.17 14.13 -4.04
C ARG A 128 2.24 13.13 -5.21
N ASP A 129 3.24 13.25 -6.08
CA ASP A 129 3.35 12.39 -7.27
C ASP A 129 3.64 10.93 -6.87
N GLN A 130 4.43 10.73 -5.82
CA GLN A 130 4.68 9.40 -5.28
C GLN A 130 3.41 8.78 -4.69
N TRP A 131 2.61 9.55 -3.95
CA TRP A 131 1.35 9.08 -3.37
C TRP A 131 0.31 8.75 -4.43
N ILE A 132 0.27 9.52 -5.53
CA ILE A 132 -0.58 9.21 -6.68
C ILE A 132 -0.17 7.86 -7.29
N LYS A 133 1.14 7.61 -7.49
CA LYS A 133 1.61 6.30 -7.97
C LYS A 133 1.24 5.17 -7.02
N ASP A 134 1.38 5.37 -5.71
CA ASP A 134 0.98 4.37 -4.72
C ASP A 134 -0.55 4.09 -4.79
N ALA A 135 -1.37 5.11 -5.09
CA ALA A 135 -2.80 4.93 -5.33
C ALA A 135 -3.09 4.13 -6.61
N GLU A 136 -2.38 4.41 -7.72
CA GLU A 136 -2.49 3.63 -8.96
C GLU A 136 -2.13 2.15 -8.73
N GLU A 137 -1.11 1.88 -7.91
CA GLU A 137 -0.72 0.51 -7.52
C GLU A 137 -1.81 -0.17 -6.68
N CYS A 138 -2.46 0.56 -5.77
CA CYS A 138 -3.59 0.05 -5.00
C CYS A 138 -4.78 -0.30 -5.91
N GLU A 139 -5.07 0.53 -6.91
CA GLU A 139 -6.13 0.26 -7.88
C GLU A 139 -5.82 -0.99 -8.73
N LYS A 140 -4.57 -1.14 -9.20
CA LYS A 140 -4.12 -2.35 -9.90
C LYS A 140 -4.26 -3.60 -9.02
N ALA A 141 -4.08 -3.46 -7.72
CA ALA A 141 -4.30 -4.51 -6.73
C ALA A 141 -5.79 -4.72 -6.33
N LYS A 142 -6.73 -4.07 -7.04
CA LYS A 142 -8.19 -4.10 -6.79
C LYS A 142 -8.64 -3.50 -5.46
N SER A 143 -7.79 -2.69 -4.81
CA SER A 143 -8.11 -1.93 -3.61
C SER A 143 -8.55 -0.51 -3.99
N VAL A 144 -9.73 -0.42 -4.62
CA VAL A 144 -10.26 0.79 -5.22
C VAL A 144 -10.55 1.88 -4.18
N LEU A 145 -11.20 1.54 -3.07
CA LEU A 145 -11.55 2.52 -2.04
C LEU A 145 -10.30 3.09 -1.38
N THR A 146 -9.27 2.25 -1.17
CA THR A 146 -7.97 2.71 -0.70
C THR A 146 -7.36 3.72 -1.68
N ALA A 147 -7.32 3.39 -2.96
CA ALA A 147 -6.79 4.30 -3.99
C ALA A 147 -7.54 5.65 -4.00
N GLN A 148 -8.86 5.62 -3.98
CA GLN A 148 -9.68 6.84 -3.91
C GLN A 148 -9.41 7.67 -2.64
N ALA A 149 -9.22 7.02 -1.49
CA ALA A 149 -8.93 7.69 -0.23
C ALA A 149 -7.56 8.36 -0.22
N ILE A 150 -6.53 7.70 -0.76
CA ILE A 150 -5.17 8.24 -0.92
C ILE A 150 -5.22 9.50 -1.79
N ILE A 151 -5.88 9.42 -2.96
CA ILE A 151 -6.06 10.56 -3.86
C ILE A 151 -6.75 11.73 -3.15
N LYS A 152 -7.88 11.48 -2.47
CA LYS A 152 -8.62 12.54 -1.77
C LYS A 152 -7.78 13.26 -0.72
N ALA A 153 -6.93 12.52 0.00
CA ALA A 153 -6.07 13.09 1.03
C ALA A 153 -4.93 13.93 0.43
N ILE A 154 -4.41 13.57 -0.75
CA ILE A 154 -3.16 14.13 -1.27
C ILE A 154 -3.32 15.13 -2.41
N ILE A 155 -4.41 15.09 -3.17
CA ILE A 155 -4.49 15.83 -4.44
C ILE A 155 -4.38 17.35 -4.24
N GLY A 156 -4.74 17.87 -3.07
CA GLY A 156 -4.61 19.28 -2.70
C GLY A 156 -3.29 19.67 -2.02
N TYR A 157 -2.40 18.72 -1.71
CA TYR A 157 -1.15 19.00 -0.99
C TYR A 157 -0.18 19.84 -1.81
N GLY A 158 0.32 20.91 -1.22
CA GLY A 158 1.34 21.77 -1.83
C GLY A 158 0.87 22.59 -3.04
N LEU A 159 -0.44 22.66 -3.30
CA LEU A 159 -0.99 23.40 -4.42
C LEU A 159 -1.64 24.72 -4.01
N GLU A 160 -1.27 25.78 -4.72
CA GLU A 160 -1.95 27.06 -4.65
C GLU A 160 -3.34 27.00 -5.29
N GLU A 161 -4.27 27.78 -4.76
CA GLU A 161 -5.67 27.78 -5.17
C GLU A 161 -5.88 28.07 -6.67
N GLN A 162 -5.00 28.90 -7.25
CA GLN A 162 -5.01 29.25 -8.67
C GLN A 162 -4.60 28.10 -9.60
N ASP A 163 -3.69 27.24 -9.15
CA ASP A 163 -3.10 26.16 -9.96
C ASP A 163 -3.86 24.84 -9.82
N LYS A 164 -4.59 24.64 -8.71
CA LYS A 164 -5.38 23.43 -8.42
C LYS A 164 -6.17 22.93 -9.62
N LYS A 165 -6.87 23.83 -10.33
CA LYS A 165 -7.67 23.45 -11.50
C LYS A 165 -6.82 22.79 -12.59
N HIS A 166 -5.71 23.42 -12.98
CA HIS A 166 -4.87 22.93 -14.07
C HIS A 166 -4.21 21.61 -13.66
N THR A 167 -3.61 21.59 -12.47
CA THR A 167 -2.88 20.44 -11.95
C THR A 167 -3.80 19.23 -11.79
N TRP A 168 -4.95 19.36 -11.12
CA TRP A 168 -5.88 18.24 -10.93
C TRP A 168 -6.39 17.65 -12.24
N LEU A 169 -6.65 18.48 -13.25
CA LEU A 169 -7.05 17.97 -14.55
C LEU A 169 -5.91 17.22 -15.24
N SER A 170 -4.68 17.73 -15.14
CA SER A 170 -3.50 17.03 -15.65
C SER A 170 -3.26 15.70 -14.93
N ASP A 171 -3.43 15.64 -13.61
CA ASP A 171 -3.26 14.40 -12.84
C ASP A 171 -4.32 13.37 -13.21
N ALA A 172 -5.58 13.80 -13.38
CA ALA A 172 -6.67 12.92 -13.79
C ALA A 172 -6.42 12.30 -15.17
N GLU A 173 -5.90 13.09 -16.12
CA GLU A 173 -5.51 12.61 -17.45
C GLU A 173 -4.32 11.64 -17.38
N ASN A 174 -3.34 11.91 -16.52
CA ASN A 174 -2.20 11.02 -16.29
C ASN A 174 -2.65 9.67 -15.70
N CYS A 175 -3.47 9.69 -14.64
CA CYS A 175 -4.04 8.47 -14.04
C CYS A 175 -4.85 7.66 -15.06
N ALA A 176 -5.67 8.32 -15.89
CA ALA A 176 -6.44 7.66 -16.93
C ALA A 176 -5.53 6.99 -17.98
N THR A 177 -4.42 7.63 -18.35
CA THR A 177 -3.41 7.09 -19.27
C THR A 177 -2.66 5.90 -18.67
N SER A 178 -2.39 5.93 -17.36
CA SER A 178 -1.80 4.81 -16.59
C SER A 178 -2.75 3.60 -16.43
N GLY A 179 -4.02 3.74 -16.83
CA GLY A 179 -5.07 2.74 -16.65
C GLY A 179 -5.72 2.73 -15.26
N ALA A 180 -5.43 3.73 -14.42
CA ALA A 180 -6.03 3.92 -13.09
C ALA A 180 -7.28 4.82 -13.19
N ILE A 181 -8.37 4.21 -13.64
CA ILE A 181 -9.64 4.87 -13.94
C ILE A 181 -10.32 5.35 -12.65
N GLU A 182 -10.27 4.57 -11.58
CA GLU A 182 -10.90 4.94 -10.30
C GLU A 182 -10.15 6.08 -9.60
N CYS A 183 -8.81 6.11 -9.71
CA CYS A 183 -8.00 7.25 -9.28
C CYS A 183 -8.40 8.52 -10.05
N ALA A 184 -8.51 8.45 -11.38
CA ALA A 184 -8.95 9.57 -12.20
C ALA A 184 -10.37 10.04 -11.82
N ARG A 185 -11.30 9.11 -11.58
CA ARG A 185 -12.66 9.42 -11.11
C ARG A 185 -12.66 10.12 -9.75
N ALA A 186 -11.82 9.68 -8.82
CA ALA A 186 -11.66 10.34 -7.52
C ALA A 186 -11.14 11.78 -7.66
N ILE A 187 -10.17 12.01 -8.54
CA ILE A 187 -9.66 13.36 -8.82
C ILE A 187 -10.76 14.24 -9.40
N TYR A 188 -11.52 13.75 -10.38
CA TYR A 188 -12.66 14.49 -10.93
C TYR A 188 -13.73 14.78 -9.88
N ALA A 189 -14.04 13.83 -8.99
CA ALA A 189 -15.01 14.03 -7.92
C ALA A 189 -14.57 15.16 -6.97
N VAL A 190 -13.28 15.20 -6.58
CA VAL A 190 -12.73 16.29 -5.76
C VAL A 190 -12.77 17.62 -6.52
N ALA A 191 -12.37 17.63 -7.79
CA ALA A 191 -12.37 18.84 -8.61
C ALA A 191 -13.77 19.42 -8.81
N LEU A 192 -14.80 18.57 -8.98
CA LEU A 192 -16.19 18.99 -9.13
C LEU A 192 -16.77 19.54 -7.83
N ALA A 193 -16.46 18.91 -6.69
CA ALA A 193 -16.89 19.40 -5.38
C ALA A 193 -16.29 20.79 -5.06
N HIS A 194 -15.04 21.00 -5.45
CA HIS A 194 -14.32 22.25 -5.19
C HIS A 194 -14.67 23.38 -6.18
N PHE A 195 -14.98 23.04 -7.43
CA PHE A 195 -15.29 24.00 -8.50
C PHE A 195 -16.65 23.73 -9.16
N PRO A 196 -17.77 23.83 -8.43
CA PRO A 196 -19.09 23.41 -8.92
C PRO A 196 -19.61 24.23 -10.11
N THR A 197 -19.15 25.47 -10.27
CA THR A 197 -19.64 26.38 -11.34
C THR A 197 -18.80 26.33 -12.63
N LYS A 198 -17.65 25.64 -12.63
CA LYS A 198 -16.71 25.68 -13.76
C LYS A 198 -17.07 24.66 -14.84
N LYS A 199 -17.74 25.12 -15.91
CA LYS A 199 -18.14 24.31 -17.07
C LYS A 199 -17.03 23.43 -17.65
N SER A 200 -15.78 23.93 -17.70
CA SER A 200 -14.66 23.17 -18.27
C SER A 200 -14.37 21.85 -17.53
N ILE A 201 -14.59 21.81 -16.21
CA ILE A 201 -14.32 20.62 -15.39
C ILE A 201 -15.44 19.60 -15.60
N TRP A 202 -16.69 20.05 -15.58
CA TRP A 202 -17.85 19.23 -15.91
C TRP A 202 -17.75 18.60 -17.30
N LEU A 203 -17.35 19.37 -18.31
CA LEU A 203 -17.15 18.85 -19.66
C LEU A 203 -16.07 17.76 -19.70
N ARG A 204 -14.90 17.99 -19.09
CA ARG A 204 -13.83 16.98 -19.05
C ARG A 204 -14.27 15.71 -18.30
N ALA A 205 -14.92 15.86 -17.15
CA ALA A 205 -15.47 14.72 -16.39
C ALA A 205 -16.50 13.94 -17.20
N ALA A 206 -17.40 14.61 -17.93
CA ALA A 206 -18.38 13.97 -18.80
C ALA A 206 -17.73 13.24 -19.98
N TYR A 207 -16.69 13.83 -20.60
CA TYR A 207 -15.92 13.15 -21.65
C TYR A 207 -15.17 11.94 -21.13
N PHE A 208 -14.62 12.03 -19.93
CA PHE A 208 -13.96 10.93 -19.25
C PHE A 208 -14.92 9.76 -19.00
N GLU A 209 -16.09 10.00 -18.39
CA GLU A 209 -17.10 8.95 -18.16
C GLU A 209 -17.69 8.41 -19.46
N ARG A 210 -17.77 9.22 -20.53
CA ARG A 210 -18.18 8.69 -21.84
C ARG A 210 -17.21 7.64 -22.39
N ASN A 211 -15.91 7.81 -22.13
CA ASN A 211 -14.87 6.93 -22.66
C ASN A 211 -14.60 5.73 -21.73
N HIS A 212 -14.76 5.90 -20.41
CA HIS A 212 -14.35 4.93 -19.39
C HIS A 212 -15.47 4.50 -18.44
N GLY A 213 -16.66 5.08 -18.55
CA GLY A 213 -17.80 4.76 -17.70
C GLY A 213 -18.29 3.34 -17.96
N THR A 214 -18.42 2.57 -16.88
CA THR A 214 -19.14 1.30 -16.88
C THR A 214 -20.62 1.61 -16.70
N ARG A 215 -21.40 1.25 -17.71
CA ARG A 215 -22.87 1.39 -17.74
C ARG A 215 -23.55 0.63 -16.62
#